data_AF-A0A1G4K1P8-F1
#
_entry.id   AF-A0A1G4K1P8-F1
#
_cell.length_a   1.000
_cell.length_b   1.000
_cell.length_c   1.000
_cell.angle_alpha   90.00
_cell.angle_beta   90.00
_cell.angle_gamma   90.00
#
_symmetry.space_group_name_H-M   'P 1'
#
loop_
_entity.id
_entity.type
_entity.pdbx_description
1 polymer ?
#
loop_
_entity_poly.entity_id
_entity_poly.type
_entity_poly.pdbx_seq_one_letter_code
_entity_poly.pdbx_strand_id
1 'polypeptide(L)'
;MFKTGCSPFWRNFVRFQTNGPVSESLNGGQKLPINVEAVYHKPLRMPITHGDLIADIQLRSYDHENLDFYSDFMLRTGFYLGMPLTGPKPLPTRRERWTVIRSPFAQAKSKENFERHTHKRLIRVWDTNAEVLELWLGYISKHSSPGVGIKCNVYQKEGIELQQTLKQSSMLTGAHKSQSLDEAVGEKVLELLNNEDFKKHM
;
A
#
# COMPACT_ATOMS: atom_id res chain seq x y z
N MET A 1 52.02 4.30 0.40
CA MET A 1 52.39 2.95 -0.06
C MET A 1 52.29 2.01 1.13
N PHE A 2 51.15 1.36 1.34
CA PHE A 2 50.99 0.06 2.02
C PHE A 2 49.58 -0.44 1.64
N LYS A 3 49.55 -1.42 0.74
CA LYS A 3 48.37 -2.18 0.31
C LYS A 3 48.27 -3.41 1.20
N THR A 4 47.09 -3.68 1.75
CA THR A 4 46.43 -4.99 1.99
C THR A 4 45.06 -4.65 2.58
N GLY A 5 43.93 -4.81 1.89
CA GLY A 5 43.43 -6.08 1.41
C GLY A 5 42.53 -6.71 2.49
N CYS A 6 41.31 -6.18 2.67
CA CYS A 6 40.27 -6.86 3.45
C CYS A 6 38.99 -6.89 2.60
N SER A 7 38.56 -8.11 2.30
CA SER A 7 37.55 -8.53 1.34
C SER A 7 36.14 -7.94 1.54
N PRO A 8 35.30 -7.92 0.47
CA PRO A 8 33.91 -7.52 0.55
C PRO A 8 33.13 -8.52 1.40
N PHE A 9 32.51 -8.03 2.47
CA PHE A 9 31.58 -8.78 3.31
C PHE A 9 30.40 -9.23 2.44
N TRP A 10 30.34 -10.54 2.25
CA TRP A 10 29.49 -11.24 1.30
C TRP A 10 28.00 -10.97 1.48
N ARG A 11 27.32 -11.07 0.33
CA ARG A 11 25.88 -11.30 0.12
C ARG A 11 25.22 -12.07 1.27
N ASN A 12 24.42 -11.40 2.08
CA ASN A 12 23.30 -12.05 2.76
C ASN A 12 22.13 -12.16 1.77
N PHE A 13 22.30 -13.12 0.84
CA PHE A 13 21.16 -13.79 0.23
C PHE A 13 20.45 -14.50 1.38
N VAL A 14 19.36 -13.92 1.88
CA VAL A 14 18.47 -14.58 2.82
C VAL A 14 17.86 -15.76 2.07
N ARG A 15 18.58 -16.88 2.13
CA ARG A 15 18.08 -18.20 1.83
C ARG A 15 16.85 -18.35 2.72
N PHE A 16 15.69 -18.38 2.07
CA PHE A 16 14.40 -18.62 2.70
C PHE A 16 14.52 -19.94 3.49
N GLN A 17 14.81 -19.82 4.79
CA GLN A 17 14.80 -20.94 5.70
C GLN A 17 13.33 -21.25 5.93
N THR A 18 12.82 -22.20 5.15
CA THR A 18 11.58 -22.91 5.47
C THR A 18 11.81 -23.65 6.78
N ASN A 19 11.58 -22.97 7.90
CA ASN A 19 11.55 -23.63 9.20
C ASN A 19 10.24 -24.43 9.30
N GLY A 20 10.33 -25.70 8.88
CA GLY A 20 9.55 -26.85 9.37
C GLY A 20 8.07 -26.97 8.93
N PRO A 21 7.61 -28.19 8.57
CA PRO A 21 6.19 -28.46 8.46
C PRO A 21 5.61 -28.62 9.88
N VAL A 22 4.75 -27.70 10.29
CA VAL A 22 3.87 -27.84 11.47
C VAL A 22 2.52 -27.32 10.98
N SER A 23 1.50 -28.13 10.72
CA SER A 23 1.00 -29.28 11.47
C SER A 23 0.32 -30.31 10.57
N GLU A 24 0.64 -31.58 10.78
CA GLU A 24 -0.23 -32.70 10.40
C GLU A 24 -1.48 -32.74 11.31
N SER A 25 -2.60 -33.06 10.65
CA SER A 25 -3.81 -33.73 11.15
C SER A 25 -4.85 -32.94 11.99
N LEU A 26 -5.94 -32.58 11.32
CA LEU A 26 -7.31 -32.86 11.79
C LEU A 26 -8.07 -33.59 10.67
N ASN A 27 -8.32 -34.88 10.87
CA ASN A 27 -9.21 -35.79 10.14
C ASN A 27 -9.31 -35.65 8.60
N GLY A 28 -8.60 -36.54 7.89
CA GLY A 28 -8.90 -36.88 6.49
C GLY A 28 -8.07 -36.17 5.43
N GLY A 29 -6.73 -36.23 5.49
CA GLY A 29 -5.79 -36.30 4.34
C GLY A 29 -5.92 -35.32 3.15
N GLN A 30 -6.79 -34.33 3.16
CA GLN A 30 -6.96 -33.38 2.07
C GLN A 30 -6.12 -32.15 2.35
N LYS A 31 -5.11 -31.91 1.50
CA LYS A 31 -4.34 -30.67 1.55
C LYS A 31 -5.27 -29.52 1.21
N LEU A 32 -5.28 -28.50 2.06
CA LEU A 32 -6.01 -27.26 1.78
C LEU A 32 -5.45 -26.64 0.48
N PRO A 33 -6.28 -25.96 -0.33
CA PRO A 33 -5.78 -25.24 -1.48
C PRO A 33 -4.85 -24.10 -1.04
N ILE A 34 -3.86 -23.79 -1.88
CA ILE A 34 -2.74 -22.91 -1.51
C ILE A 34 -3.16 -21.49 -1.10
N ASN A 35 -4.28 -21.00 -1.65
CA ASN A 35 -4.85 -19.70 -1.29
C ASN A 35 -5.40 -19.69 0.15
N VAL A 36 -6.08 -20.77 0.56
CA VAL A 36 -6.59 -20.94 1.93
C VAL A 36 -5.42 -21.05 2.91
N GLU A 37 -4.42 -21.85 2.56
CA GLU A 37 -3.19 -21.97 3.34
C GLU A 37 -2.46 -20.62 3.48
N ALA A 38 -2.34 -19.84 2.40
CA ALA A 38 -1.72 -18.52 2.43
C ALA A 38 -2.43 -17.52 3.36
N VAL A 39 -3.75 -17.64 3.55
CA VAL A 39 -4.52 -16.79 4.50
C VAL A 39 -4.09 -17.04 5.94
N TYR A 40 -3.89 -18.31 6.31
CA TYR A 40 -3.48 -18.67 7.67
C TYR A 40 -2.03 -18.32 8.00
N HIS A 41 -1.20 -18.13 6.98
CA HIS A 41 0.21 -17.75 7.15
C HIS A 41 0.44 -16.25 6.94
N LYS A 42 1.67 -15.82 7.26
CA LYS A 42 2.13 -14.44 7.04
C LYS A 42 2.13 -14.10 5.55
N PRO A 43 1.88 -12.84 5.18
CA PRO A 43 1.79 -12.43 3.77
C PRO A 43 3.12 -12.67 3.06
N LEU A 44 3.02 -13.29 1.89
CA LEU A 44 4.16 -13.50 0.99
C LEU A 44 4.64 -12.16 0.42
N ARG A 45 5.92 -12.07 0.06
CA ARG A 45 6.54 -10.85 -0.46
C ARG A 45 7.40 -11.16 -1.68
N MET A 46 7.26 -10.35 -2.72
CA MET A 46 8.13 -10.41 -3.89
C MET A 46 9.48 -9.71 -3.60
N PRO A 47 10.60 -10.23 -4.13
CA PRO A 47 11.91 -9.59 -3.99
C PRO A 47 12.00 -8.32 -4.85
N ILE A 48 12.77 -7.34 -4.38
CA ILE A 48 13.05 -6.07 -5.08
C ILE A 48 14.17 -6.31 -6.09
N THR A 49 14.01 -5.86 -7.34
CA THR A 49 14.98 -6.09 -8.43
C THR A 49 15.88 -4.89 -8.68
N HIS A 50 15.30 -3.72 -8.93
CA HIS A 50 16.00 -2.49 -9.32
C HIS A 50 16.09 -1.48 -8.18
N GLY A 51 15.14 -1.54 -7.22
CA GLY A 51 15.13 -0.64 -6.06
C GLY A 51 14.61 0.75 -6.40
N ASP A 52 13.78 0.85 -7.44
CA ASP A 52 13.11 2.09 -7.81
C ASP A 52 11.86 2.29 -6.96
N LEU A 53 11.85 3.34 -6.15
CA LEU A 53 10.68 3.69 -5.35
C LEU A 53 9.64 4.38 -6.23
N ILE A 54 8.45 3.80 -6.29
CA ILE A 54 7.37 4.29 -7.16
C ILE A 54 6.24 4.90 -6.34
N ALA A 55 5.94 4.33 -5.18
CA ALA A 55 4.94 4.92 -4.30
C ALA A 55 5.27 4.70 -2.83
N ASP A 56 4.88 5.66 -2.01
CA ASP A 56 4.86 5.53 -0.56
C ASP A 56 3.44 5.75 -0.03
N ILE A 57 2.94 4.77 0.70
CA ILE A 57 1.61 4.78 1.28
C ILE A 57 1.76 4.90 2.78
N GLN A 58 1.25 6.01 3.32
CA GLN A 58 1.18 6.26 4.73
C GLN A 58 -0.23 6.01 5.24
N LEU A 59 -0.36 5.01 6.12
CA LEU A 59 -1.58 4.71 6.85
C LEU A 59 -1.58 5.48 8.17
N ARG A 60 -2.72 6.05 8.55
CA ARG A 60 -2.92 6.75 9.82
C ARG A 60 -4.23 6.29 10.44
N SER A 61 -4.20 5.97 11.73
CA SER A 61 -5.40 5.57 12.48
C SER A 61 -5.26 5.96 13.95
N TYR A 62 -6.38 6.06 14.65
CA TYR A 62 -6.39 6.17 16.12
C TYR A 62 -6.30 4.81 16.79
N ASP A 63 -6.70 3.73 16.10
CA ASP A 63 -6.62 2.35 16.57
C ASP A 63 -5.54 1.56 15.81
N HIS A 64 -4.85 0.67 16.50
CA HIS A 64 -3.77 -0.13 15.92
C HIS A 64 -4.26 -1.40 15.23
N GLU A 65 -5.30 -2.07 15.76
CA GLU A 65 -5.80 -3.35 15.24
C GLU A 65 -6.28 -3.26 13.79
N ASN A 66 -7.18 -2.34 13.48
CA ASN A 66 -7.68 -2.13 12.11
C ASN A 66 -6.56 -1.70 11.16
N LEU A 67 -5.61 -0.90 11.65
CA LEU A 67 -4.48 -0.44 10.85
C LEU A 67 -3.49 -1.57 10.56
N ASP A 68 -3.27 -2.49 11.50
CA ASP A 68 -2.45 -3.68 11.32
C ASP A 68 -3.12 -4.66 10.34
N PHE A 69 -4.38 -4.97 10.57
CA PHE A 69 -5.21 -5.80 9.68
C PHE A 69 -5.20 -5.27 8.25
N TYR A 70 -5.45 -3.96 8.08
CA TYR A 70 -5.49 -3.36 6.76
C TYR A 70 -4.12 -3.35 6.08
N SER A 71 -3.05 -3.13 6.85
CA SER A 71 -1.69 -3.21 6.30
C SER A 71 -1.33 -4.63 5.83
N ASP A 72 -1.79 -5.68 6.53
CA ASP A 72 -1.62 -7.07 6.12
C ASP A 72 -2.40 -7.37 4.83
N PHE A 73 -3.65 -6.91 4.77
CA PHE A 73 -4.49 -7.01 3.58
C PHE A 73 -3.84 -6.37 2.35
N MET A 74 -3.32 -5.15 2.47
CA MET A 74 -2.63 -4.45 1.39
C MET A 74 -1.37 -5.19 0.90
N LEU A 75 -0.64 -5.85 1.80
CA LEU A 75 0.51 -6.67 1.40
C LEU A 75 0.10 -7.89 0.59
N ARG A 76 -0.99 -8.56 0.99
CA ARG A 76 -1.52 -9.73 0.28
C ARG A 76 -1.97 -9.36 -1.13
N THR A 77 -2.71 -8.27 -1.28
CA THR A 77 -3.18 -7.81 -2.60
C THR A 77 -2.03 -7.44 -3.51
N GLY A 78 -1.01 -6.75 -2.99
CA GLY A 78 0.18 -6.41 -3.77
C GLY A 78 0.99 -7.63 -4.20
N PHE A 79 1.06 -8.68 -3.37
CA PHE A 79 1.72 -9.93 -3.74
C PHE A 79 1.06 -10.59 -4.96
N TYR A 80 -0.28 -10.63 -5.00
CA TYR A 80 -1.01 -11.20 -6.15
C TYR A 80 -0.82 -10.40 -7.44
N LEU A 81 -0.64 -9.07 -7.35
CA LEU A 81 -0.31 -8.22 -8.49
C LEU A 81 1.17 -8.28 -8.90
N GLY A 82 2.00 -9.06 -8.19
CA GLY A 82 3.43 -9.18 -8.47
C GLY A 82 4.26 -7.97 -8.03
N MET A 83 3.70 -7.10 -7.18
CA MET A 83 4.34 -5.88 -6.73
C MET A 83 5.31 -6.17 -5.57
N PRO A 84 6.60 -5.80 -5.64
CA PRO A 84 7.49 -5.90 -4.49
C PRO A 84 7.18 -4.80 -3.49
N LEU A 85 6.45 -5.19 -2.43
CA LEU A 85 6.08 -4.32 -1.32
C LEU A 85 7.01 -4.51 -0.12
N THR A 86 7.51 -3.41 0.42
CA THR A 86 8.13 -3.41 1.75
C THR A 86 7.06 -3.28 2.82
N GLY A 87 7.11 -4.17 3.81
CA GLY A 87 6.12 -4.31 4.88
C GLY A 87 5.85 -3.04 5.69
N PRO A 88 4.82 -3.07 6.56
CA PRO A 88 4.38 -1.91 7.32
C PRO A 88 5.47 -1.46 8.29
N LYS A 89 6.24 -0.46 7.90
CA LYS A 89 7.23 0.17 8.77
C LYS A 89 6.49 1.02 9.80
N PRO A 90 6.64 0.75 11.11
CA PRO A 90 6.04 1.59 12.13
C PRO A 90 6.76 2.95 12.13
N LEU A 91 5.97 4.01 11.94
CA LEU A 91 6.42 5.37 12.13
C LEU A 91 6.06 5.81 13.56
N PRO A 92 6.81 6.76 14.14
CA PRO A 92 6.54 7.24 15.49
C PRO A 92 5.11 7.78 15.60
N THR A 93 4.43 7.37 16.68
CA THR A 93 3.06 7.78 16.99
C THR A 93 3.04 9.25 17.40
N ARG A 94 2.00 9.98 16.98
CA ARG A 94 1.79 11.36 17.46
C ARG A 94 0.87 11.31 18.67
N ARG A 95 1.31 11.88 19.80
CA ARG A 95 0.51 11.99 21.03
C ARG A 95 0.07 13.45 21.23
N GLU A 96 -1.19 13.72 20.96
CA GLU A 96 -1.82 15.01 21.24
C GLU A 96 -2.42 14.94 22.64
N ARG A 97 -2.11 15.91 23.51
CA ARG A 97 -2.60 15.96 24.89
C ARG A 97 -3.32 17.27 25.12
N TRP A 98 -4.45 17.23 25.82
CA TRP A 98 -5.17 18.42 26.27
C TRP A 98 -5.70 18.21 27.68
N THR A 99 -5.84 19.31 28.41
CA THR A 99 -6.33 19.29 29.79
C THR A 99 -7.61 20.10 29.88
N VAL A 100 -8.67 19.52 30.44
CA VAL A 100 -9.98 20.17 30.58
C VAL A 100 -10.35 20.22 32.06
N ILE A 101 -11.08 21.26 32.47
CA ILE A 101 -11.68 21.31 33.82
C ILE A 101 -12.80 20.26 33.86
N ARG A 102 -12.85 19.45 34.92
CA ARG A 102 -13.87 18.38 35.03
C ARG A 102 -15.27 18.95 35.24
N SER A 103 -15.38 20.01 36.04
CA SER A 103 -16.64 20.71 36.30
C SER A 103 -17.01 21.63 35.14
N PRO A 104 -18.31 21.78 34.81
CA PRO A 104 -18.75 22.79 33.86
C PRO A 104 -18.51 24.23 34.37
N PHE A 105 -18.38 24.45 35.69
CA PHE A 105 -18.19 25.79 36.28
C PHE A 105 -17.23 25.83 37.48
N ALA A 106 -16.44 26.92 37.57
CA ALA A 106 -15.61 27.41 38.68
C ALA A 106 -14.51 26.50 39.30
N GLN A 107 -14.59 25.17 39.21
CA GLN A 107 -13.68 24.25 39.93
C GLN A 107 -12.35 23.98 39.18
N ALA A 108 -11.54 25.02 38.94
CA ALA A 108 -10.32 24.92 38.13
C ALA A 108 -9.18 24.05 38.74
N LYS A 109 -9.24 23.72 40.04
CA LYS A 109 -8.28 22.82 40.70
C LYS A 109 -8.48 21.36 40.27
N SER A 110 -9.67 20.97 39.83
CA SER A 110 -9.92 19.63 39.29
C SER A 110 -9.78 19.67 37.76
N LYS A 111 -8.73 19.04 37.25
CA LYS A 111 -8.44 18.94 35.81
C LYS A 111 -8.34 17.48 35.41
N GLU A 112 -8.69 17.20 34.16
CA GLU A 112 -8.57 15.89 33.53
C GLU A 112 -7.69 15.99 32.29
N ASN A 113 -6.81 15.01 32.14
CA ASN A 113 -5.90 14.92 31.02
C ASN A 113 -6.49 13.94 30.00
N PHE A 114 -6.63 14.40 28.77
CA PHE A 114 -7.03 13.58 27.64
C PHE A 114 -5.88 13.47 26.66
N GLU A 115 -5.89 12.39 25.90
CA GLU A 115 -4.92 12.18 24.85
C GLU A 115 -5.54 11.50 23.63
N ARG A 116 -4.92 11.77 22.49
CA ARG A 116 -5.18 11.07 21.24
C ARG A 116 -3.87 10.64 20.63
N HIS A 117 -3.76 9.35 20.38
CA HIS A 117 -2.62 8.76 19.70
C HIS A 117 -2.98 8.57 18.23
N THR A 118 -2.16 9.11 17.32
CA THR A 118 -2.24 8.79 15.91
C THR A 118 -1.13 7.80 15.58
N HIS A 119 -1.52 6.55 15.35
CA HIS A 119 -0.65 5.49 14.87
C HIS A 119 -0.40 5.66 13.37
N LYS A 120 0.84 5.45 12.94
CA LYS A 120 1.28 5.68 11.57
C LYS A 120 2.07 4.50 11.07
N ARG A 121 1.73 3.97 9.90
CA ARG A 121 2.53 2.96 9.18
C ARG A 121 2.89 3.44 7.80
N LEU A 122 4.01 2.95 7.28
CA LEU A 122 4.47 3.23 5.95
C LEU A 122 4.64 1.93 5.18
N ILE A 123 4.01 1.84 4.02
CA ILE A 123 4.21 0.79 3.02
C ILE A 123 4.88 1.43 1.82
N ARG A 124 5.91 0.78 1.26
CA ARG A 124 6.63 1.28 0.08
C ARG A 124 6.48 0.29 -1.06
N VAL A 125 6.15 0.81 -2.23
CA VAL A 125 6.03 0.07 -3.48
C VAL A 125 7.29 0.29 -4.30
N TRP A 126 7.88 -0.80 -4.78
CA TRP A 126 9.08 -0.78 -5.60
C TRP A 126 8.79 -1.37 -6.97
N ASP A 127 9.52 -0.97 -8.02
CA ASP A 127 9.64 -1.69 -9.30
C ASP A 127 8.30 -2.14 -9.97
N THR A 128 7.22 -1.36 -9.88
CA THR A 128 5.90 -1.62 -10.48
C THR A 128 5.54 -0.72 -11.67
N ASN A 129 4.75 -1.22 -12.60
CA ASN A 129 4.13 -0.37 -13.63
C ASN A 129 3.08 0.58 -13.00
N ALA A 130 2.94 1.79 -13.55
CA ALA A 130 1.97 2.80 -13.09
C ALA A 130 0.51 2.31 -13.17
N GLU A 131 0.13 1.60 -14.23
CA GLU A 131 -1.24 1.09 -14.40
C GLU A 131 -1.61 0.07 -13.31
N VAL A 132 -0.66 -0.81 -12.97
CA VAL A 132 -0.84 -1.81 -11.91
C VAL A 132 -0.95 -1.13 -10.54
N LEU A 133 -0.16 -0.08 -10.30
CA LEU A 133 -0.24 0.74 -9.09
C LEU A 133 -1.63 1.37 -8.95
N GLU A 134 -2.16 1.97 -10.02
CA GLU A 134 -3.49 2.58 -10.02
C GLU A 134 -4.59 1.56 -9.75
N LEU A 135 -4.54 0.39 -10.41
CA LEU A 135 -5.47 -0.70 -10.16
C LEU A 135 -5.44 -1.14 -8.69
N TRP A 136 -4.24 -1.28 -8.13
CA TRP A 136 -4.05 -1.65 -6.73
C TRP A 136 -4.59 -0.59 -5.76
N LEU A 137 -4.33 0.70 -6.03
CA LEU A 137 -4.85 1.81 -5.24
C LEU A 137 -6.38 1.89 -5.31
N GLY A 138 -6.97 1.67 -6.48
CA GLY A 138 -8.41 1.60 -6.67
C GLY A 138 -9.04 0.46 -5.86
N TYR A 139 -8.43 -0.73 -5.90
CA TYR A 139 -8.88 -1.89 -5.12
C TYR A 139 -8.82 -1.64 -3.61
N ILE A 140 -7.74 -1.03 -3.13
CA ILE A 140 -7.53 -0.69 -1.72
C ILE A 140 -8.53 0.35 -1.24
N SER A 141 -8.76 1.39 -2.04
CA SER A 141 -9.76 2.42 -1.73
C SER A 141 -11.17 1.83 -1.66
N LYS A 142 -11.50 0.86 -2.52
CA LYS A 142 -12.80 0.17 -2.54
C LYS A 142 -13.02 -0.68 -1.29
N HIS A 143 -11.98 -1.37 -0.82
CA HIS A 143 -12.05 -2.27 0.34
C HIS A 143 -11.39 -1.67 1.59
N SER A 144 -11.56 -0.36 1.81
CA SER A 144 -10.95 0.34 2.96
C SER A 144 -11.50 -0.14 4.30
N SER A 145 -10.61 -0.38 5.27
CA SER A 145 -10.97 -0.68 6.66
C SER A 145 -11.45 0.60 7.39
N PRO A 146 -12.46 0.51 8.27
CA PRO A 146 -12.94 1.68 9.00
C PRO A 146 -11.88 2.26 9.95
N GLY A 147 -11.85 3.58 10.06
CA GLY A 147 -10.94 4.30 10.97
C GLY A 147 -9.51 4.46 10.45
N VAL A 148 -9.18 3.90 9.28
CA VAL A 148 -7.87 4.04 8.64
C VAL A 148 -7.91 5.12 7.56
N GLY A 149 -7.12 6.18 7.73
CA GLY A 149 -6.85 7.18 6.70
C GLY A 149 -5.60 6.82 5.88
N ILE A 150 -5.67 7.05 4.57
CA ILE A 150 -4.61 6.70 3.61
C ILE A 150 -4.07 7.98 2.99
N LYS A 151 -2.75 8.11 2.91
CA LYS A 151 -2.06 9.10 2.08
C LYS A 151 -1.10 8.38 1.15
N CYS A 152 -1.21 8.62 -0.15
CA CYS A 152 -0.30 8.08 -1.15
C CYS A 152 0.53 9.21 -1.73
N ASN A 153 1.86 9.08 -1.79
CA ASN A 153 2.66 9.87 -2.71
C ASN A 153 3.21 8.94 -3.80
N VAL A 154 3.06 9.37 -5.05
CA VAL A 154 3.46 8.63 -6.25
C VAL A 154 4.64 9.35 -6.88
N TYR A 155 5.66 8.60 -7.25
CA TYR A 155 6.89 9.06 -7.85
C TYR A 155 6.94 8.58 -9.29
N GLN A 156 6.98 9.53 -10.23
CA GLN A 156 7.09 9.27 -11.65
C GLN A 156 8.45 9.76 -12.14
N LYS A 157 9.18 8.91 -12.86
CA LYS A 157 10.45 9.27 -13.49
C LYS A 157 10.15 9.74 -14.91
N GLU A 158 10.53 10.96 -15.22
CA GLU A 158 10.35 11.55 -16.54
C GLU A 158 11.69 12.08 -17.06
N GLY A 159 11.81 12.18 -18.39
CA GLY A 159 12.95 12.83 -19.02
C GLY A 159 12.96 14.34 -18.77
N ILE A 160 14.08 15.00 -19.02
CA ILE A 160 14.21 16.46 -18.86
C ILE A 160 13.31 17.21 -19.86
N GLU A 161 13.08 16.65 -21.05
CA GLU A 161 12.24 17.24 -22.10
C GLU A 161 10.76 16.82 -21.97
N LEU A 162 10.01 17.51 -21.13
CA LEU A 162 8.61 17.17 -20.84
C LEU A 162 7.63 17.48 -21.98
N GLN A 163 7.88 18.54 -22.76
CA GLN A 163 6.93 19.03 -23.77
C GLN A 163 6.68 18.09 -24.96
N GLN A 164 7.68 17.30 -25.35
CA GLN A 164 7.56 16.38 -26.49
C GLN A 164 6.82 15.10 -26.09
N THR A 165 7.11 14.56 -24.90
CA THR A 165 6.50 13.34 -24.37
C THR A 165 5.01 13.50 -24.10
N LEU A 166 4.59 14.63 -23.52
CA LEU A 166 3.17 14.92 -23.23
C LEU A 166 2.28 14.95 -24.48
N LYS A 167 2.83 15.38 -25.63
CA LYS A 167 2.10 15.40 -26.91
C LYS A 167 1.95 14.01 -27.55
N GLN A 168 2.79 13.06 -27.18
CA GLN A 168 2.73 11.68 -27.68
C GLN A 168 1.85 10.78 -26.79
N SER A 169 1.81 11.02 -25.49
CA SER A 169 1.02 10.22 -24.53
C SER A 169 -0.50 10.37 -24.69
N SER A 170 -0.97 11.45 -25.32
CA SER A 170 -2.40 11.70 -25.55
C SER A 170 -3.08 10.73 -26.53
N MET A 171 -2.34 9.84 -27.19
CA MET A 171 -2.87 8.93 -28.23
C MET A 171 -3.06 7.46 -27.79
N LEU A 172 -2.83 7.11 -26.51
CA LEU A 172 -2.99 5.73 -26.06
C LEU A 172 -4.43 5.45 -25.59
N THR A 173 -5.30 5.18 -26.56
CA THR A 173 -6.59 4.52 -26.36
C THR A 173 -6.41 3.01 -26.22
N GLY A 174 -6.85 2.48 -25.08
CA GLY A 174 -6.89 1.03 -24.84
C GLY A 174 -7.59 0.65 -23.54
N ALA A 175 -8.73 1.27 -23.23
CA ALA A 175 -9.52 0.88 -22.06
C ALA A 175 -10.20 -0.48 -22.32
N HIS A 176 -9.64 -1.56 -21.77
CA HIS A 176 -10.35 -2.83 -21.69
C HIS A 176 -11.50 -2.71 -20.69
N LYS A 177 -12.71 -3.14 -21.08
CA LYS A 177 -13.88 -3.19 -20.19
C LYS A 177 -13.60 -4.16 -19.03
N SER A 178 -13.38 -3.64 -17.82
CA SER A 178 -13.39 -4.46 -16.61
C SER A 178 -14.82 -4.64 -16.11
N GLN A 179 -15.29 -5.89 -16.03
CA GLN A 179 -16.61 -6.21 -15.49
C GLN A 179 -16.60 -6.01 -13.96
N SER A 180 -17.20 -4.92 -13.45
CA SER A 180 -17.38 -4.66 -12.03
C SER A 180 -18.63 -3.84 -11.75
N LEU A 181 -19.21 -3.94 -10.55
CA LEU A 181 -20.49 -3.28 -10.18
C LEU A 181 -20.52 -1.74 -10.32
N ASP A 182 -19.37 -1.08 -10.47
CA ASP A 182 -19.23 0.38 -10.70
C ASP A 182 -19.28 0.74 -12.21
N GLU A 183 -19.59 -0.25 -13.06
CA GLU A 183 -19.66 -0.19 -14.53
C GLU A 183 -20.41 1.02 -15.06
N ALA A 184 -21.57 1.40 -14.51
CA ALA A 184 -22.39 2.47 -15.07
C ALA A 184 -21.69 3.85 -15.05
N VAL A 185 -20.92 4.13 -13.99
CA VAL A 185 -20.14 5.38 -13.91
C VAL A 185 -18.93 5.29 -14.83
N GLY A 186 -18.25 4.14 -14.86
CA GLY A 186 -17.10 3.91 -15.75
C GLY A 186 -17.47 4.01 -17.23
N GLU A 187 -18.58 3.40 -17.65
CA GLU A 187 -19.11 3.46 -19.01
C GLU A 187 -19.45 4.90 -19.42
N LYS A 188 -20.07 5.67 -18.54
CA LYS A 188 -20.35 7.09 -18.79
C LYS A 188 -19.08 7.92 -18.88
N VAL A 189 -18.05 7.64 -18.08
CA VAL A 189 -16.75 8.31 -18.19
C VAL A 189 -16.10 7.97 -19.53
N LEU A 190 -16.14 6.70 -19.96
CA LEU A 190 -15.63 6.28 -21.27
C LEU A 190 -16.40 6.92 -22.43
N GLU A 191 -17.73 7.04 -22.33
CA GLU A 191 -18.56 7.76 -23.30
C GLU A 191 -18.15 9.23 -23.40
N LEU A 192 -18.00 9.90 -22.25
CA LEU A 192 -17.57 11.31 -22.19
C LEU A 192 -16.16 11.51 -22.76
N LEU A 193 -15.21 10.60 -22.49
CA LEU A 193 -13.86 10.66 -23.04
C LEU A 193 -13.84 10.42 -24.56
N ASN A 194 -14.76 9.61 -25.08
CA ASN A 194 -14.84 9.28 -26.49
C ASN A 194 -15.62 10.33 -27.31
N ASN A 195 -16.45 11.16 -26.67
CA ASN A 195 -17.21 12.22 -27.32
C ASN A 195 -16.29 13.20 -28.06
N GLU A 196 -16.67 13.53 -29.30
CA GLU A 196 -15.90 14.44 -30.15
C GLU A 196 -15.77 15.83 -29.54
N ASP A 197 -16.76 16.28 -28.78
CA ASP A 197 -16.71 17.58 -28.10
C ASP A 197 -15.62 17.62 -27.03
N PHE A 198 -15.38 16.52 -26.32
CA PHE A 198 -14.26 16.43 -25.38
C PHE A 198 -12.92 16.48 -26.12
N LYS A 199 -12.80 15.79 -27.26
CA LYS A 199 -11.59 15.80 -28.10
C LYS A 199 -11.29 17.16 -28.74
N LYS A 200 -12.32 17.97 -29.03
CA LYS A 200 -12.16 19.35 -29.54
C LYS A 200 -11.60 20.31 -28.49
N HIS A 201 -11.75 20.00 -27.21
CA HIS A 201 -11.33 20.85 -26.08
C HIS A 201 -9.97 20.46 -25.49
N MET A 202 -9.40 19.32 -25.88
CA MET A 202 -8.01 18.94 -25.61
C MET A 202 -7.05 19.61 -26.59
#